data_AF-A0ABD4LMV2-F1
#
_entry.id   AF-A0ABD4LMV2-F1
#
_cell.length_a   1.000
_cell.length_b   1.000
_cell.length_c   1.000
_cell.angle_alpha   90.00
_cell.angle_beta   90.00
_cell.angle_gamma   90.00
#
_symmetry.space_group_name_H-M   'P 1'
#
loop_
_entity.id
_entity.type
_entity.pdbx_description
1 polymer ?
#
loop_
_entity_poly.entity_id
_entity_poly.type
_entity_poly.pdbx_seq_one_letter_code
_entity_poly.pdbx_strand_id
1 'polypeptide(L)' 'MQLLYSLEEVIISLDLSTQKAISLIRLGVNKDEAFSDAMKLMDDAKAIVAEIKDGFVLAMANEKIFEATASFESKMIQI' A
#
# COMPACT_ATOMS: atom_id res chain seq x y z
N MET A 1 0.57 -19.10 1.60
CA MET A 1 -0.78 -18.83 2.14
C MET A 1 -0.75 -17.77 3.22
N GLN A 2 -0.12 -17.97 4.39
CA GLN A 2 -0.07 -16.94 5.45
C GLN A 2 0.47 -15.58 4.98
N LEU A 3 1.60 -15.55 4.27
CA LEU A 3 2.16 -14.31 3.71
C LEU A 3 1.21 -13.60 2.73
N LEU A 4 0.39 -14.34 1.98
CA LEU A 4 -0.57 -13.74 1.06
C LEU A 4 -1.72 -13.05 1.82
N TYR A 5 -2.19 -13.65 2.92
CA TYR A 5 -3.18 -13.01 3.80
C TYR A 5 -2.59 -11.77 4.48
N SER A 6 -1.37 -11.85 4.99
CA SER A 6 -0.69 -10.68 5.57
C SER A 6 -0.52 -9.55 4.55
N LEU A 7 -0.20 -9.89 3.30
CA LEU A 7 -0.14 -8.91 2.22
C LEU A 7 -1.50 -8.24 1.99
N GLU A 8 -2.60 -9.00 1.99
CA GLU A 8 -3.94 -8.44 1.82
C GLU A 8 -4.32 -7.48 2.96
N GLU A 9 -4.01 -7.82 4.21
CA GLU A 9 -4.22 -6.93 5.36
C GLU A 9 -3.43 -5.62 5.24
N VAL A 10 -2.17 -5.70 4.78
CA VAL A 10 -1.33 -4.51 4.54
C VAL A 10 -1.91 -3.66 3.41
N ILE A 11 -2.38 -4.27 2.32
CA ILE A 11 -3.01 -3.54 1.20
C ILE A 11 -4.30 -2.83 1.64
N ILE A 12 -5.13 -3.48 2.46
CA ILE A 12 -6.33 -2.84 3.03
C ILE A 12 -5.93 -1.64 3.91
N SER A 13 -4.92 -1.83 4.75
CA SER A 13 -4.40 -0.77 5.62
C SER A 13 -3.81 0.40 4.83
N LEU A 14 -3.12 0.11 3.72
CA LEU A 14 -2.58 1.10 2.80
C LEU A 14 -3.71 1.97 2.21
N ASP A 15 -4.81 1.35 1.77
CA ASP A 15 -5.94 2.09 1.21
C ASP A 15 -6.58 3.02 2.26
N LEU A 16 -6.80 2.52 3.48
CA LEU A 16 -7.32 3.31 4.59
C LEU A 16 -6.39 4.47 4.97
N SER A 17 -5.09 4.19 5.04
CA SER A 17 -4.06 5.20 5.34
C SER A 17 -4.00 6.28 4.25
N THR A 18 -4.15 5.89 2.99
CA THR A 18 -4.21 6.81 1.84
C THR A 18 -5.44 7.73 1.92
N GLN A 19 -6.60 7.19 2.28
CA GLN A 19 -7.83 7.99 2.48
C GLN A 19 -7.69 8.96 3.67
N LYS A 20 -7.06 8.50 4.76
CA LYS A 20 -6.72 9.34 5.92
C LYS A 20 -5.77 10.47 5.50
N ALA A 21 -4.72 10.18 4.73
CA ALA A 21 -3.76 11.16 4.24
C ALA A 21 -4.44 12.27 3.42
N ILE A 22 -5.32 11.92 2.48
CA ILE A 22 -6.13 12.89 1.71
C ILE A 22 -6.92 13.82 2.66
N SER A 23 -7.51 13.25 3.70
CA SER A 23 -8.29 14.02 4.68
C SER A 23 -7.40 14.96 5.49
N LEU A 24 -6.21 14.52 5.90
CA LEU A 24 -5.22 15.35 6.61
C LEU A 24 -4.71 16.51 5.75
N ILE A 25 -4.46 16.28 4.47
CA ILE A 25 -4.04 17.34 3.54
C ILE A 25 -5.11 18.42 3.44
N ARG A 26 -6.40 18.04 3.37
CA ARG A 26 -7.52 19.00 3.40
C ARG A 26 -7.59 19.83 4.69
N LEU A 27 -7.01 19.33 5.77
CA LEU A 27 -6.90 20.03 7.06
C LEU A 27 -5.60 20.84 7.20
N GLY A 28 -4.79 20.92 6.14
CA GLY A 28 -3.56 21.72 6.10
C GLY A 28 -2.28 20.98 6.54
N VAL A 29 -2.34 19.66 6.74
CA VAL A 29 -1.14 18.85 6.97
C VAL A 29 -0.34 18.75 5.67
N ASN A 30 0.99 18.81 5.79
CA ASN A 30 1.88 18.66 4.64
C ASN A 30 1.71 17.28 3.98
N LYS A 31 1.94 17.19 2.67
CA LYS A 31 1.78 15.96 1.88
C LYS A 31 2.65 14.81 2.39
N ASP A 32 3.94 15.05 2.64
CA ASP A 32 4.91 14.04 3.08
C ASP A 32 4.54 13.44 4.45
N GLU A 33 4.10 14.28 5.39
CA GLU A 33 3.65 13.91 6.72
C GLU A 33 2.32 13.13 6.65
N ALA A 34 1.37 13.63 5.86
CA ALA A 34 0.07 12.98 5.68
C ALA A 34 0.21 11.58 5.07
N PHE A 35 1.14 11.39 4.12
CA PHE A 35 1.36 10.11 3.44
C PHE A 35 2.39 9.19 4.11
N SER A 36 3.06 9.63 5.18
CA SER A 36 4.13 8.88 5.85
C SER A 36 3.72 7.45 6.21
N ASP A 37 2.52 7.28 6.79
CA ASP A 37 2.00 5.96 7.16
C ASP A 37 1.73 5.08 5.92
N ALA A 38 1.18 5.66 4.85
CA ALA A 38 0.88 4.94 3.62
C ALA A 38 2.17 4.50 2.89
N MET A 39 3.20 5.34 2.88
CA MET A 39 4.50 4.99 2.30
C MET A 39 5.16 3.81 3.04
N LYS A 40 5.09 3.79 4.38
CA LYS A 40 5.59 2.64 5.17
C LYS A 40 4.85 1.34 4.85
N LEU A 41 3.53 1.40 4.75
CA LEU A 41 2.72 0.22 4.39
C LEU A 41 3.03 -0.30 2.98
N MET A 42 3.38 0.59 2.06
CA MET A 42 3.84 0.20 0.73
C MET A 42 5.18 -0.57 0.79
N ASP A 43 6.11 -0.12 1.64
CA ASP A 43 7.38 -0.79 1.84
C ASP A 43 7.19 -2.14 2.54
N ASP A 44 6.30 -2.22 3.54
CA ASP A 44 5.94 -3.46 4.22
C ASP A 44 5.34 -4.48 3.25
N ALA A 45 4.45 -4.05 2.35
CA ALA A 45 3.88 -4.91 1.32
C ALA A 45 4.98 -5.50 0.43
N LYS A 46 5.91 -4.67 -0.05
CA LYS A 46 7.04 -5.12 -0.89
C LYS A 46 7.95 -6.09 -0.14
N ALA A 47 8.18 -5.88 1.15
CA ALA A 47 8.96 -6.78 1.99
C ALA A 47 8.29 -8.16 2.09
N ILE A 48 6.97 -8.21 2.32
CA ILE A 48 6.21 -9.47 2.36
C ILE A 48 6.34 -10.24 1.05
N VAL A 49 6.23 -9.54 -0.10
CA VAL A 49 6.37 -10.18 -1.42
C VAL A 49 7.75 -10.75 -1.65
N ALA A 50 8.80 -10.08 -1.18
CA ALA A 50 10.18 -10.58 -1.29
C ALA A 50 10.41 -11.90 -0.52
N GLU A 51 9.57 -12.21 0.47
CA GLU A 51 9.65 -13.46 1.24
C GLU A 51 8.91 -14.64 0.59
N ILE A 52 8.06 -14.39 -0.42
CA ILE A 52 7.27 -15.42 -1.09
C ILE A 52 8.15 -16.20 -2.09
N LYS A 53 8.39 -17.48 -1.79
CA LYS A 53 9.22 -18.37 -2.63
C LYS A 53 8.43 -19.19 -3.66
N ASP A 54 7.14 -19.38 -3.42
CA ASP A 54 6.27 -20.12 -4.33
C ASP A 54 5.95 -19.24 -5.54
N GLY A 55 6.29 -19.70 -6.75
CA GLY A 55 6.16 -18.89 -7.96
C GLY A 55 4.71 -18.53 -8.33
N PHE A 56 3.74 -19.38 -8.02
CA PHE A 56 2.33 -19.08 -8.27
C PHE A 56 1.80 -18.05 -7.29
N VAL A 57 2.10 -18.23 -6.00
CA VAL A 57 1.72 -17.27 -4.95
C VAL A 57 2.42 -15.92 -5.17
N LEU A 58 3.69 -15.94 -5.62
CA LEU A 58 4.45 -14.74 -5.93
C LEU A 58 3.82 -13.95 -7.09
N ALA A 59 3.36 -14.63 -8.15
CA ALA A 59 2.67 -13.97 -9.26
C ALA A 59 1.39 -13.26 -8.78
N MET A 60 0.56 -13.96 -7.98
CA MET A 60 -0.65 -13.37 -7.39
C MET A 60 -0.33 -12.17 -6.48
N ALA A 61 0.72 -12.28 -5.68
CA ALA A 61 1.13 -11.23 -4.76
C ALA A 61 1.66 -9.99 -5.49
N ASN A 62 2.41 -10.18 -6.59
CA ASN A 62 2.87 -9.10 -7.44
C ASN A 62 1.72 -8.36 -8.13
N GLU A 63 0.71 -9.08 -8.62
CA GLU A 63 -0.49 -8.47 -9.23
C GLU A 63 -1.22 -7.58 -8.21
N LYS A 64 -1.43 -8.08 -6.98
CA LYS A 64 -2.05 -7.31 -5.90
C LYS A 64 -1.27 -6.06 -5.53
N ILE A 65 0.06 -6.15 -5.38
CA ILE A 65 0.89 -4.96 -5.11
C ILE A 65 0.84 -3.97 -6.26
N PHE A 66 0.87 -4.45 -7.50
CA PHE A 66 0.81 -3.58 -8.67
C PHE A 66 -0.47 -2.75 -8.68
N GLU A 67 -1.63 -3.39 -8.47
CA GLU A 67 -2.92 -2.70 -8.37
C GLU A 67 -2.97 -1.72 -7.20
N ALA A 68 -2.48 -2.13 -6.03
CA ALA A 68 -2.44 -1.28 -4.84
C ALA A 68 -1.53 -0.04 -5.04
N THR A 69 -0.38 -0.22 -5.70
CA THR A 69 0.57 0.85 -6.04
C THR A 69 -0.06 1.83 -7.03
N ALA A 70 -0.66 1.33 -8.10
CA ALA A 70 -1.32 2.18 -9.09
C ALA A 70 -2.48 2.99 -8.46
N SER A 71 -3.26 2.36 -7.56
CA SER A 71 -4.33 3.05 -6.82
C SER A 71 -3.77 4.15 -5.91
N PHE A 72 -2.70 3.85 -5.16
CA PHE A 72 -2.01 4.80 -4.29
C PHE A 72 -1.47 6.01 -5.06
N GLU A 73 -0.74 5.78 -6.14
CA GLU A 73 -0.16 6.82 -6.98
C GLU A 73 -1.24 7.69 -7.64
N SER A 74 -2.30 7.07 -8.17
CA SER A 74 -3.44 7.79 -8.74
C SER A 74 -4.08 8.73 -7.72
N LYS A 75 -4.29 8.25 -6.48
CA LYS A 75 -4.82 9.07 -5.39
C LYS A 75 -3.86 10.19 -4.98
N MET A 76 -2.55 9.94 -4.97
CA MET A 76 -1.55 10.98 -4.69
C MET A 76 -1.50 12.10 -5.73
N ILE A 77 -1.81 11.80 -7.00
CA ILE A 77 -1.82 12.79 -8.10
C ILE A 77 -3.06 13.69 -8.03
N GLN A 78 -4.16 13.20 -7.46
CA GLN A 78 -5.42 13.94 -7.35
C GLN A 78 -5.42 15.05 -6.26
N ILE A 79 -4.30 15.22 -5.55
CA ILE A 79 -4.13 16.13 -4.38
C ILE A 79 -2.94 17.04 -4.62
#